data_AF-A0A496VPJ8-F1
#
_entry.id   AF-A0A496VPJ8-F1
#
_cell.length_a   1.000
_cell.length_b   1.000
_cell.length_c   1.000
_cell.angle_alpha   90.00
_cell.angle_beta   90.00
_cell.angle_gamma   90.00
#
_symmetry.space_group_name_H-M   'P 1'
#
loop_
_entity.id
_entity.type
_entity.pdbx_description
1 polymer ?
#
loop_
_entity_poly.entity_id
_entity_poly.type
_entity_poly.pdbx_seq_one_letter_code
_entity_poly.pdbx_strand_id
1 'polypeptide(L)'
;MNTVIKILFISIIFTLTSVSASESGLLLGMRYGTHYDISAKTEQNVFQKRVEPSVYRTFWIRADNGQVELAAERTNLLVPRSDGFWRIDVKHSAYNDFTEDFIWVNPAPDHDAIPNPFLAEQEGINAFDVSLLVKRQGKEQGIDTTHGEYCEGHAYRDILFVGNNHLSVGYTHSEICRGFFMSSATDSALQMLSLEQLAPIEISTLLNAKDRTTLKNAAKEFQDKNTGIEEWGELSGGVVRYQGRWIIKGHYPINERGYTQFEIPIATPKSLVFHDGLYPDWQTIKKQVPDAIDAFSSQAKDLLVVLTSGGHLLAFTLLDGKISQKPALHILFKQPVTLIMARWAEGQYVSNWTQEIQNLGPKPQKSWFTHIEIPTVEEAPKTVGIVVTQNTNLNLRQGIGQHTKPIAKVQKGTKVKLLDVLGQWYKVQLDNGLTGYAQSDYVKLLPKLPYVKSACPIDNCTYGQWTLSQLTTLYATPSFKGDSLGSLKAKQTVQAVHGKIHTSQFGEIEVTQSEVKLTDDNQDLTLHQGDRLFDLEPVGLGMHVVWYNGELYYLNNAWEPKIASGDLWGKLITERKTDWWVKVDVPEKNLSGWIVNPNAAAINRRN
;
A
#
# COMPACT_ATOMS: atom_id res chain seq x y z
N MET A 1 73.49 5.16 29.32
CA MET A 1 73.37 4.02 28.37
C MET A 1 72.99 2.77 29.14
N ASN A 2 71.98 2.05 28.63
CA ASN A 2 71.46 0.75 29.08
C ASN A 2 70.79 0.69 30.46
N THR A 3 69.51 0.30 30.51
CA THR A 3 69.08 -1.05 30.97
C THR A 3 67.56 -1.24 30.77
N VAL A 4 67.22 -2.22 29.91
CA VAL A 4 66.07 -3.16 29.89
C VAL A 4 64.80 -2.84 30.72
N ILE A 5 63.65 -2.75 30.03
CA ILE A 5 62.33 -3.14 30.58
C ILE A 5 61.64 -4.09 29.60
N LYS A 6 61.28 -5.27 30.12
CA LYS A 6 60.52 -6.35 29.45
C LYS A 6 59.12 -5.87 29.06
N ILE A 7 58.72 -6.09 27.80
CA ILE A 7 57.32 -6.00 27.38
C ILE A 7 56.78 -7.42 27.21
N LEU A 8 55.77 -7.76 28.02
CA LEU A 8 54.96 -8.96 27.87
C LEU A 8 54.22 -8.91 26.53
N PHE A 9 54.42 -9.91 25.67
CA PHE A 9 53.51 -10.19 24.56
C PHE A 9 52.28 -10.90 25.11
N ILE A 10 51.16 -10.19 25.21
CA ILE A 10 49.84 -10.79 25.33
C ILE A 10 49.38 -11.08 23.89
N SER A 11 49.45 -12.35 23.49
CA SER A 11 48.80 -12.84 22.28
C SER A 11 47.29 -12.85 22.50
N ILE A 12 46.61 -11.75 22.14
CA ILE A 12 45.16 -11.76 21.95
C ILE A 12 44.92 -12.45 20.60
N ILE A 13 44.55 -13.73 20.67
CA ILE A 13 43.94 -14.44 19.54
C ILE A 13 42.56 -13.81 19.37
N PHE A 14 42.44 -12.84 18.45
CA PHE A 14 41.14 -12.48 17.89
C PHE A 14 40.67 -13.68 17.07
N THR A 15 39.82 -14.51 17.66
CA THR A 15 38.91 -15.34 16.87
C THR A 15 37.99 -14.38 16.12
N LEU A 16 38.36 -14.04 14.88
CA LEU A 16 37.47 -13.44 13.91
C LEU A 16 36.38 -14.45 13.57
N THR A 17 35.33 -14.49 14.40
CA THR A 17 34.00 -14.89 13.92
C THR A 17 33.29 -13.63 13.45
N SER A 18 33.76 -13.05 12.35
CA SER A 18 32.98 -12.07 11.60
C SER A 18 32.23 -12.81 10.50
N VAL A 19 31.15 -13.50 10.88
CA VAL A 19 30.04 -13.66 9.93
C VAL A 19 29.38 -12.29 9.95
N SER A 20 29.72 -11.42 8.99
CA SER A 20 28.89 -10.23 8.78
C SER A 20 27.50 -10.75 8.47
N ALA A 21 26.51 -10.48 9.34
CA ALA A 21 25.13 -10.75 8.99
C ALA A 21 24.86 -10.05 7.65
N SER A 22 24.36 -10.79 6.66
CA SER A 22 24.00 -10.22 5.38
C SER A 22 22.83 -9.25 5.58
N GLU A 23 23.01 -8.01 5.14
CA GLU A 23 21.91 -7.06 5.02
C GLU A 23 21.24 -7.27 3.67
N SER A 24 19.94 -7.52 3.69
CA SER A 24 19.12 -7.69 2.49
C SER A 24 18.03 -6.62 2.45
N GLY A 25 17.96 -5.89 1.35
CA GLY A 25 16.93 -4.88 1.10
C GLY A 25 16.10 -5.22 -0.13
N LEU A 26 14.79 -5.13 -0.03
CA LEU A 26 13.84 -5.36 -1.10
C LEU A 26 13.00 -4.11 -1.36
N LEU A 27 13.16 -3.54 -2.56
CA LEU A 27 12.34 -2.46 -3.07
C LEU A 27 11.20 -3.07 -3.91
N LEU A 28 9.98 -2.99 -3.39
CA LEU A 28 8.76 -3.48 -4.04
C LEU A 28 7.98 -2.34 -4.65
N GLY A 29 7.66 -2.45 -5.93
CA GLY A 29 6.68 -1.58 -6.60
C GLY A 29 5.36 -2.31 -6.74
N MET A 30 4.29 -1.61 -6.40
CA MET A 30 2.95 -2.17 -6.29
C MET A 30 1.94 -1.29 -7.00
N ARG A 31 0.93 -1.94 -7.57
CA ARG A 31 -0.23 -1.32 -8.18
C ARG A 31 -1.47 -1.66 -7.37
N TYR A 32 -2.25 -0.63 -7.07
CA TYR A 32 -3.60 -0.69 -6.57
C TYR A 32 -4.56 -0.24 -7.68
N GLY A 33 -5.70 -0.90 -7.89
CA GLY A 33 -6.65 -0.55 -8.96
C GLY A 33 -7.27 -1.77 -9.63
N THR A 34 -8.37 -1.56 -10.35
CA THR A 34 -9.08 -2.63 -11.06
C THR A 34 -8.22 -3.16 -12.21
N HIS A 35 -7.82 -4.42 -12.04
CA HIS A 35 -7.19 -5.34 -12.99
C HIS A 35 -7.21 -4.86 -14.45
N TYR A 36 -6.04 -4.47 -14.98
CA TYR A 36 -5.68 -4.95 -16.32
C TYR A 36 -5.75 -6.47 -16.25
N ASP A 37 -6.88 -7.01 -16.66
CA ASP A 37 -7.08 -8.44 -16.72
C ASP A 37 -6.27 -8.96 -17.90
N ILE A 38 -5.05 -9.39 -17.60
CA ILE A 38 -4.18 -10.17 -18.48
C ILE A 38 -4.86 -11.45 -19.03
N SER A 39 -6.06 -11.81 -18.56
CA SER A 39 -6.89 -12.91 -19.05
C SER A 39 -8.24 -12.51 -19.66
N ALA A 40 -8.54 -11.21 -19.83
CA ALA A 40 -9.88 -10.77 -20.25
C ALA A 40 -10.23 -11.26 -21.66
N LYS A 41 -11.13 -12.25 -21.70
CA LYS A 41 -12.11 -12.33 -22.79
C LYS A 41 -13.06 -11.15 -22.58
N THR A 42 -12.99 -10.15 -23.44
CA THR A 42 -13.81 -8.93 -23.33
C THR A 42 -15.30 -9.30 -23.26
N GLU A 43 -15.94 -9.07 -22.11
CA GLU A 43 -17.40 -9.04 -22.03
C GLU A 43 -17.92 -7.72 -22.61
N GLN A 44 -19.06 -7.77 -23.31
CA GLN A 44 -19.64 -6.64 -24.07
C GLN A 44 -20.01 -5.40 -23.24
N ASN A 45 -19.91 -5.45 -21.90
CA ASN A 45 -20.42 -4.42 -20.99
C ASN A 45 -19.35 -3.41 -20.48
N VAL A 46 -18.12 -3.44 -21.00
CA VAL A 46 -17.02 -2.56 -20.55
C VAL A 46 -17.23 -1.08 -20.93
N PHE A 47 -18.09 -0.79 -21.92
CA PHE A 47 -18.31 0.56 -22.47
C PHE A 47 -18.94 1.59 -21.51
N GLN A 48 -19.36 1.22 -20.30
CA GLN A 48 -20.17 2.11 -19.44
C GLN A 48 -19.65 2.35 -18.03
N LYS A 49 -18.63 1.62 -17.56
CA LYS A 49 -18.21 1.72 -16.16
C LYS A 49 -16.96 2.58 -16.06
N ARG A 50 -17.09 3.76 -15.44
CA ARG A 50 -15.95 4.60 -15.03
C ARG A 50 -15.01 3.74 -14.19
N VAL A 51 -13.84 3.42 -14.74
CA VAL A 51 -12.81 2.65 -14.05
C VAL A 51 -11.92 3.63 -13.30
N GLU A 52 -11.81 3.48 -11.99
CA GLU A 52 -10.87 4.28 -11.18
C GLU A 52 -9.43 3.96 -11.63
N PRO A 53 -8.59 4.97 -11.88
CA PRO A 53 -7.25 4.77 -12.41
C PRO A 53 -6.38 4.01 -11.41
N SER A 54 -5.43 3.23 -11.95
CA SER A 54 -4.44 2.53 -11.14
C SER A 54 -3.53 3.51 -10.41
N VAL A 55 -3.27 3.23 -9.14
CA VAL A 55 -2.38 4.00 -8.27
C VAL A 55 -1.16 3.15 -7.92
N TYR A 56 0.00 3.77 -7.86
CA TYR A 56 1.28 3.09 -7.67
C TYR A 56 2.00 3.52 -6.39
N ARG A 57 2.66 2.57 -5.72
CA ARG A 57 3.51 2.83 -4.54
C ARG A 57 4.77 1.99 -4.54
N THR A 58 5.75 2.49 -3.80
CA THR A 58 7.00 1.79 -3.52
C THR A 58 7.16 1.51 -2.04
N PHE A 59 7.45 0.26 -1.71
CA PHE A 59 7.82 -0.18 -0.36
C PHE A 59 9.29 -0.53 -0.32
N TRP A 60 9.98 -0.05 0.71
CA TRP A 60 11.35 -0.43 1.01
C TRP A 60 11.37 -1.30 2.26
N ILE A 61 11.57 -2.61 2.07
CA ILE A 61 11.65 -3.60 3.14
C ILE A 61 13.12 -3.92 3.38
N ARG A 62 13.56 -3.86 4.63
CA ARG A 62 14.94 -4.16 5.01
C ARG A 62 14.98 -5.30 6.02
N ALA A 63 15.92 -6.21 5.82
CA ALA A 63 16.31 -7.22 6.79
C ALA A 63 17.74 -6.94 7.26
N ASP A 64 17.90 -6.81 8.57
CA ASP A 64 19.19 -6.61 9.24
C ASP A 64 19.20 -7.42 10.55
N ASN A 65 20.22 -8.27 10.74
CA ASN A 65 20.40 -9.07 11.96
C ASN A 65 19.14 -9.85 12.41
N GLY A 66 18.38 -10.40 11.45
CA GLY A 66 17.15 -11.15 11.71
C GLY A 66 15.92 -10.29 12.07
N GLN A 67 16.06 -8.97 12.12
CA GLN A 67 14.95 -8.03 12.18
C GLN A 67 14.52 -7.67 10.76
N VAL A 68 13.22 -7.59 10.51
CA VAL A 68 12.67 -7.18 9.22
C VAL A 68 11.67 -6.06 9.44
N GLU A 69 11.82 -4.96 8.70
CA GLU A 69 10.94 -3.80 8.81
C GLU A 69 10.59 -3.22 7.44
N LEU A 70 9.45 -2.53 7.38
CA LEU A 70 9.14 -1.61 6.29
C LEU A 70 9.81 -0.26 6.59
N ALA A 71 11.02 -0.07 6.08
CA ALA A 71 11.83 1.11 6.33
C ALA A 71 11.30 2.37 5.61
N ALA A 72 10.59 2.22 4.48
CA ALA A 72 9.92 3.34 3.83
C ALA A 72 8.70 2.91 2.97
N GLU A 73 7.73 3.82 2.88
CA GLU A 73 6.63 3.80 1.91
C GLU A 73 6.64 5.12 1.12
N ARG A 74 6.55 5.06 -0.22
CA ARG A 74 6.50 6.22 -1.10
C ARG A 74 5.38 6.11 -2.12
N THR A 75 4.85 7.26 -2.53
CA THR A 75 4.01 7.35 -3.73
C THR A 75 4.85 7.05 -4.97
N ASN A 76 4.19 6.65 -6.07
CA ASN A 76 4.85 6.33 -7.34
C ASN A 76 5.77 5.10 -7.23
N LEU A 77 6.29 4.65 -8.37
CA LEU A 77 7.33 3.63 -8.46
C LEU A 77 8.70 4.31 -8.42
N LEU A 78 9.55 3.93 -7.46
CA LEU A 78 10.94 4.36 -7.41
C LEU A 78 11.82 3.30 -8.05
N VAL A 79 12.50 3.64 -9.12
CA VAL A 79 13.33 2.72 -9.90
C VAL A 79 14.79 3.11 -9.74
N PRO A 80 15.63 2.24 -9.14
CA PRO A 80 17.04 2.51 -8.98
C PRO A 80 17.76 2.36 -10.33
N ARG A 81 18.45 3.42 -10.76
CA ARG A 81 19.29 3.46 -11.96
C ARG A 81 20.74 3.83 -11.59
N SER A 82 21.63 3.77 -12.57
CA SER A 82 23.06 4.09 -12.38
C SER A 82 23.30 5.55 -12.02
N ASP A 83 22.38 6.45 -12.37
CA ASP A 83 22.39 7.90 -12.15
C ASP A 83 21.50 8.33 -10.98
N GLY A 84 20.97 7.39 -10.20
CA GLY A 84 20.10 7.63 -9.04
C GLY A 84 18.71 7.02 -9.22
N PHE A 85 17.79 7.34 -8.31
CA PHE A 85 16.41 6.89 -8.43
C PHE A 85 15.61 7.71 -9.43
N TRP A 86 14.73 7.03 -10.16
CA TRP A 86 13.73 7.61 -11.04
C TRP A 86 12.34 7.34 -10.47
N ARG A 87 11.40 8.26 -10.65
CA ARG A 87 9.98 8.12 -10.34
C ARG A 87 9.22 7.75 -11.60
N ILE A 88 8.34 6.77 -11.49
CA ILE A 88 7.42 6.36 -12.55
C ILE A 88 5.99 6.33 -12.00
N ASP A 89 5.05 6.84 -12.77
CA ASP A 89 3.63 6.82 -12.44
C ASP A 89 2.78 6.76 -13.71
N VAL A 90 1.48 6.55 -13.54
CA VAL A 90 0.50 6.80 -14.59
C VAL A 90 -0.27 8.06 -14.24
N LYS A 91 -0.41 8.96 -15.21
CA LYS A 91 -1.14 10.22 -15.08
C LYS A 91 -2.34 10.20 -16.00
N HIS A 92 -3.36 10.94 -15.60
CA HIS A 92 -4.65 10.97 -16.26
C HIS A 92 -4.90 12.33 -16.90
N SER A 93 -5.37 12.33 -18.14
CA SER A 93 -5.80 13.51 -18.88
C SER A 93 -7.25 13.32 -19.32
N ALA A 94 -8.03 14.40 -19.33
CA ALA A 94 -9.41 14.38 -19.82
C ALA A 94 -9.62 15.56 -20.77
N TYR A 95 -10.17 15.30 -21.95
CA TYR A 95 -10.47 16.30 -22.97
C TYR A 95 -11.75 15.91 -23.73
N ASN A 96 -12.74 16.81 -23.77
CA ASN A 96 -14.00 16.65 -24.52
C ASN A 96 -14.61 15.24 -24.43
N ASP A 97 -14.90 14.79 -23.20
CA ASP A 97 -15.46 13.46 -22.84
C ASP A 97 -14.62 12.23 -23.23
N PHE A 98 -13.38 12.44 -23.66
CA PHE A 98 -12.38 11.40 -23.77
C PHE A 98 -11.40 11.47 -22.59
N THR A 99 -11.02 10.32 -22.04
CA THR A 99 -10.01 10.27 -20.98
C THR A 99 -8.86 9.35 -21.35
N GLU A 100 -7.62 9.80 -21.16
CA GLU A 100 -6.42 9.03 -21.47
C GLU A 100 -5.43 8.98 -20.31
N ASP A 101 -4.89 7.80 -20.08
CA ASP A 101 -3.76 7.56 -19.20
C ASP A 101 -2.43 7.62 -19.98
N PHE A 102 -1.42 8.28 -19.40
CA PHE A 102 -0.06 8.33 -19.93
C PHE A 102 0.97 7.99 -18.86
N ILE A 103 2.09 7.39 -19.28
CA ILE A 103 3.18 7.02 -18.39
C ILE A 103 4.05 8.24 -18.15
N TRP A 104 4.26 8.57 -16.89
CA TRP A 104 5.10 9.66 -16.45
C TRP A 104 6.37 9.12 -15.83
N VAL A 105 7.53 9.59 -16.30
CA VAL A 105 8.85 9.18 -15.83
C VAL A 105 9.70 10.43 -15.57
N ASN A 106 10.30 10.56 -14.39
CA ASN A 106 11.16 11.69 -14.03
C ASN A 106 12.27 11.25 -13.05
N PRO A 107 13.49 11.81 -13.09
CA PRO A 107 14.46 11.66 -12.01
C PRO A 107 13.87 12.06 -10.64
N ALA A 108 14.24 11.33 -9.60
CA ALA A 108 13.67 11.48 -8.25
C ALA A 108 14.27 12.60 -7.35
N PRO A 109 15.51 13.11 -7.52
CA PRO A 109 16.08 14.06 -6.55
C PRO A 109 15.48 15.48 -6.59
N ASP A 110 14.64 15.79 -7.58
CA ASP A 110 14.04 17.11 -7.75
C ASP A 110 12.61 17.16 -7.17
N HIS A 111 12.45 17.83 -6.02
CA HIS A 111 11.13 18.09 -5.40
C HIS A 111 10.29 19.08 -6.22
N ASP A 112 10.92 19.90 -7.06
CA ASP A 112 10.32 20.93 -7.91
C ASP A 112 10.22 20.49 -9.38
N ALA A 113 10.58 19.25 -9.72
CA ALA A 113 10.34 18.70 -11.04
C ALA A 113 8.82 18.52 -11.24
N ILE A 114 8.20 19.60 -11.72
CA ILE A 114 6.96 19.56 -12.49
C ILE A 114 7.17 18.41 -13.51
N PRO A 115 6.15 17.55 -13.80
CA PRO A 115 6.12 16.87 -15.09
C PRO A 115 6.56 17.88 -16.12
N ASN A 116 7.37 17.57 -17.11
CA ASN A 116 7.50 18.53 -18.19
C ASN A 116 6.14 18.59 -18.92
N PRO A 117 5.27 19.62 -18.71
CA PRO A 117 4.02 19.74 -19.44
C PRO A 117 4.23 20.73 -20.60
N PHE A 118 5.44 21.28 -20.78
CA PHE A 118 5.73 22.53 -21.49
C PHE A 118 6.82 22.40 -22.58
N LEU A 119 7.70 21.39 -22.54
CA LEU A 119 8.56 21.03 -23.68
C LEU A 119 7.81 20.13 -24.68
N ALA A 120 6.65 19.55 -24.34
CA ALA A 120 5.77 18.96 -25.35
C ALA A 120 5.15 20.07 -26.25
N GLU A 121 4.71 21.17 -25.65
CA GLU A 121 4.24 22.34 -26.41
C GLU A 121 5.36 23.15 -27.07
N GLN A 122 6.57 23.23 -26.47
CA GLN A 122 7.71 23.94 -27.09
C GLN A 122 8.47 23.15 -28.16
N GLU A 123 8.37 21.82 -28.22
CA GLU A 123 8.94 21.00 -29.31
C GLU A 123 7.91 20.56 -30.37
N GLY A 124 6.68 21.07 -30.31
CA GLY A 124 5.67 20.84 -31.34
C GLY A 124 5.13 19.41 -31.39
N ILE A 125 5.25 18.65 -30.30
CA ILE A 125 4.66 17.31 -30.18
C ILE A 125 3.33 17.48 -29.45
N ASN A 126 2.23 17.31 -30.19
CA ASN A 126 0.90 17.35 -29.61
C ASN A 126 0.79 16.23 -28.56
N ALA A 127 0.12 16.48 -27.43
CA ALA A 127 -0.16 15.42 -26.44
C ALA A 127 -0.90 14.22 -27.07
N PHE A 128 -1.57 14.44 -28.21
CA PHE A 128 -2.15 13.43 -29.10
C PHE A 128 -1.14 12.57 -29.88
N ASP A 129 0.15 12.90 -29.94
CA ASP A 129 1.17 12.14 -30.68
C ASP A 129 1.86 11.08 -29.81
N VAL A 130 1.80 11.19 -28.48
CA VAL A 130 2.35 10.17 -27.54
C VAL A 130 1.37 9.00 -27.37
N SER A 131 0.10 9.15 -27.80
CA SER A 131 -0.88 8.08 -27.90
C SER A 131 -0.67 7.17 -29.13
N LEU A 132 0.20 7.57 -30.08
CA LEU A 132 0.47 6.86 -31.32
C LEU A 132 1.74 5.97 -31.32
N LEU A 133 2.28 5.62 -30.16
CA LEU A 133 3.43 4.70 -30.05
C LEU A 133 3.07 3.21 -30.31
N VAL A 134 1.83 2.92 -30.72
CA VAL A 134 1.46 1.69 -31.46
C VAL A 134 1.01 2.05 -32.87
N LYS A 135 1.81 2.84 -33.62
CA LYS A 135 1.58 3.00 -35.06
C LYS A 135 1.88 1.68 -35.77
N ARG A 136 0.80 1.03 -36.22
CA ARG A 136 0.82 0.06 -37.32
C ARG A 136 1.76 0.58 -38.41
N GLN A 137 2.67 -0.27 -38.87
CA GLN A 137 3.42 -0.02 -40.09
C GLN A 137 2.44 0.36 -41.22
N GLY A 138 2.52 1.62 -41.66
CA GLY A 138 1.89 2.09 -42.89
C GLY A 138 0.40 2.37 -42.82
N LYS A 139 0.01 3.49 -42.19
CA LYS A 139 -0.96 4.46 -42.71
C LYS A 139 -1.03 5.65 -41.76
N GLU A 140 -0.53 6.80 -42.21
CA GLU A 140 -0.79 8.09 -41.59
C GLU A 140 -2.26 8.45 -41.82
N GLN A 141 -3.09 8.30 -40.80
CA GLN A 141 -4.18 9.23 -40.56
C GLN A 141 -4.21 9.47 -39.06
N GLY A 142 -3.97 10.72 -38.65
CA GLY A 142 -4.44 11.16 -37.34
C GLY A 142 -5.95 10.96 -37.27
N ILE A 143 -6.54 11.22 -36.12
CA ILE A 143 -7.99 11.40 -36.05
C ILE A 143 -8.30 12.66 -36.89
N ASP A 144 -8.44 12.47 -38.20
CA ASP A 144 -9.15 13.39 -39.06
C ASP A 144 -10.59 13.26 -38.59
N THR A 145 -10.96 14.03 -37.57
CA THR A 145 -12.37 14.30 -37.33
C THR A 145 -12.83 15.02 -38.57
N THR A 146 -13.37 14.24 -39.52
CA THR A 146 -14.28 14.76 -40.52
C THR A 146 -15.20 15.74 -39.80
N HIS A 147 -15.16 17.00 -40.22
CA HIS A 147 -15.84 18.11 -39.56
C HIS A 147 -17.22 17.69 -39.03
N GLY A 148 -17.36 17.47 -37.71
CA GLY A 148 -18.64 17.16 -37.05
C GLY A 148 -18.75 15.86 -36.24
N GLU A 149 -17.70 15.06 -36.08
CA GLU A 149 -17.73 13.84 -35.24
C GLU A 149 -17.32 14.09 -33.78
N TYR A 150 -18.16 13.65 -32.83
CA TYR A 150 -17.91 13.72 -31.38
C TYR A 150 -17.65 12.34 -30.81
N CYS A 151 -16.46 12.07 -30.27
CA CYS A 151 -16.10 10.78 -29.70
C CYS A 151 -16.04 10.83 -28.17
N GLU A 152 -16.73 9.90 -27.52
CA GLU A 152 -16.67 9.66 -26.07
C GLU A 152 -15.91 8.35 -25.84
N GLY A 153 -14.95 8.31 -24.91
CA GLY A 153 -14.12 7.12 -24.76
C GLY A 153 -13.04 7.18 -23.68
N HIS A 154 -12.33 6.08 -23.53
CA HIS A 154 -11.27 5.91 -22.54
C HIS A 154 -10.08 5.12 -23.09
N ALA A 155 -8.87 5.58 -22.81
CA ALA A 155 -7.61 4.86 -23.02
C ALA A 155 -6.89 4.65 -21.68
N TYR A 156 -6.82 3.40 -21.22
CA TYR A 156 -6.17 3.02 -19.97
C TYR A 156 -4.77 2.47 -20.20
N ARG A 157 -3.84 2.82 -19.31
CA ARG A 157 -2.47 2.29 -19.30
C ARG A 157 -2.10 1.79 -17.91
N ASP A 158 -1.62 0.55 -17.90
CA ASP A 158 -1.30 -0.14 -16.68
C ASP A 158 0.13 -0.66 -16.72
N ILE A 159 0.95 -0.29 -15.74
CA ILE A 159 2.32 -0.81 -15.62
C ILE A 159 2.23 -2.21 -15.03
N LEU A 160 2.71 -3.21 -15.77
CA LEU A 160 2.66 -4.63 -15.42
C LEU A 160 4.01 -5.17 -14.97
N PHE A 161 5.10 -4.51 -15.37
CA PHE A 161 6.47 -4.85 -15.00
C PHE A 161 7.37 -3.63 -15.08
N VAL A 162 8.32 -3.50 -14.15
CA VAL A 162 9.43 -2.53 -14.22
C VAL A 162 10.75 -3.23 -13.94
N GLY A 163 11.64 -3.22 -14.94
CA GLY A 163 12.98 -3.79 -14.90
C GLY A 163 14.08 -2.72 -14.75
N ASN A 164 15.30 -3.06 -15.20
CA ASN A 164 16.44 -2.13 -15.18
C ASN A 164 16.25 -0.93 -16.13
N ASN A 165 15.94 -1.26 -17.39
CA ASN A 165 15.92 -0.31 -18.51
C ASN A 165 14.63 -0.40 -19.32
N HIS A 166 13.70 -1.25 -18.88
CA HIS A 166 12.49 -1.58 -19.62
C HIS A 166 11.30 -1.71 -18.68
N LEU A 167 10.11 -1.50 -19.20
CA LEU A 167 8.85 -1.72 -18.50
C LEU A 167 7.84 -2.38 -19.44
N SER A 168 6.88 -3.13 -18.88
CA SER A 168 5.75 -3.66 -19.65
C SER A 168 4.48 -2.91 -19.30
N VAL A 169 3.72 -2.52 -20.32
CA VAL A 169 2.45 -1.80 -20.17
C VAL A 169 1.34 -2.57 -20.85
N GLY A 170 0.26 -2.75 -20.11
CA GLY A 170 -1.04 -3.08 -20.66
C GLY A 170 -1.73 -1.82 -21.13
N TYR A 171 -2.23 -1.83 -22.35
CA TYR A 171 -3.02 -0.77 -22.95
C TYR A 171 -4.40 -1.30 -23.32
N THR A 172 -5.43 -0.51 -23.05
CA THR A 172 -6.80 -0.76 -23.50
C THR A 172 -7.42 0.55 -23.92
N HIS A 173 -8.03 0.58 -25.11
CA HIS A 173 -8.72 1.73 -25.67
C HIS A 173 -10.15 1.34 -26.06
N SER A 174 -11.09 2.23 -25.80
CA SER A 174 -12.48 2.07 -26.17
C SER A 174 -13.09 3.44 -26.47
N GLU A 175 -13.76 3.58 -27.61
CA GLU A 175 -14.43 4.81 -27.99
C GLU A 175 -15.75 4.57 -28.71
N ILE A 176 -16.65 5.55 -28.62
CA ILE A 176 -17.90 5.65 -29.37
C ILE A 176 -17.92 7.03 -30.03
N CYS A 177 -17.91 7.06 -31.36
CA CYS A 177 -17.99 8.29 -32.13
C CYS A 177 -19.40 8.51 -32.67
N ARG A 178 -19.95 9.69 -32.41
CA ARG A 178 -21.25 10.15 -32.89
C ARG A 178 -21.04 11.13 -34.04
N GLY A 179 -21.28 10.65 -35.25
CA GLY A 179 -21.28 11.43 -36.50
C GLY A 179 -22.55 11.18 -37.30
N PHE A 180 -22.39 11.12 -38.63
CA PHE A 180 -23.48 10.73 -39.54
C PHE A 180 -23.88 9.24 -39.36
N PHE A 181 -22.94 8.41 -38.89
CA PHE A 181 -23.17 7.05 -38.42
C PHE A 181 -22.59 6.89 -37.01
N MET A 182 -23.16 5.98 -36.22
CA MET A 182 -22.58 5.63 -34.92
C MET A 182 -21.52 4.53 -35.13
N SER A 183 -20.29 4.80 -34.71
CA SER A 183 -19.18 3.83 -34.74
C SER A 183 -18.62 3.61 -33.34
N SER A 184 -18.02 2.44 -33.13
CA SER A 184 -17.38 2.07 -31.87
C SER A 184 -16.15 1.22 -32.14
N ALA A 185 -15.05 1.48 -31.44
CA ALA A 185 -13.79 0.77 -31.59
C ALA A 185 -13.24 0.33 -30.24
N THR A 186 -12.51 -0.78 -30.21
CA THR A 186 -11.84 -1.30 -29.01
C THR A 186 -10.50 -1.93 -29.36
N ASP A 187 -9.43 -1.46 -28.74
CA ASP A 187 -8.07 -1.97 -28.95
C ASP A 187 -7.42 -2.34 -27.62
N SER A 188 -6.56 -3.37 -27.61
CA SER A 188 -5.69 -3.63 -26.46
C SER A 188 -4.32 -4.10 -26.92
N ALA A 189 -3.31 -3.86 -26.08
CA ALA A 189 -1.94 -4.29 -26.33
C ALA A 189 -1.21 -4.59 -25.03
N LEU A 190 -0.27 -5.53 -25.10
CA LEU A 190 0.80 -5.68 -24.12
C LEU A 190 2.10 -5.26 -24.79
N GLN A 191 2.74 -4.22 -24.28
CA GLN A 191 3.92 -3.64 -24.93
C GLN A 191 5.10 -3.46 -23.98
N MET A 192 6.30 -3.76 -24.46
CA MET A 192 7.56 -3.40 -23.81
C MET A 192 7.98 -2.00 -24.24
N LEU A 193 8.34 -1.14 -23.27
CA LEU A 193 8.91 0.19 -23.53
C LEU A 193 10.31 0.32 -22.93
N SER A 194 11.18 1.09 -23.56
CA SER A 194 12.44 1.56 -22.96
C SER A 194 12.16 2.58 -21.86
N LEU A 195 12.89 2.53 -20.76
CA LEU A 195 12.77 3.53 -19.68
C LEU A 195 13.40 4.88 -20.03
N GLU A 196 14.35 4.88 -20.97
CA GLU A 196 15.08 6.10 -21.36
C GLU A 196 14.25 7.00 -22.28
N GLN A 197 13.58 6.40 -23.26
CA GLN A 197 12.86 7.14 -24.31
C GLN A 197 11.35 6.88 -24.29
N LEU A 198 10.86 5.95 -23.46
CA LEU A 198 9.49 5.43 -23.52
C LEU A 198 9.11 4.88 -24.90
N ALA A 199 10.11 4.53 -25.71
CA ALA A 199 9.93 3.99 -27.04
C ALA A 199 9.58 2.49 -26.98
N PRO A 200 8.66 2.01 -27.83
CA PRO A 200 8.37 0.59 -28.02
C PRO A 200 9.59 -0.24 -28.35
N ILE A 201 9.65 -1.44 -27.78
CA ILE A 201 10.69 -2.42 -28.05
C ILE A 201 10.06 -3.76 -28.40
N GLU A 202 10.50 -4.34 -29.51
CA GLU A 202 10.15 -5.72 -29.89
C GLU A 202 10.76 -6.70 -28.90
N ILE A 203 9.94 -7.58 -28.32
CA ILE A 203 10.41 -8.47 -27.28
C ILE A 203 11.48 -9.45 -27.78
N SER A 204 11.44 -9.79 -29.07
CA SER A 204 12.44 -10.64 -29.72
C SER A 204 13.86 -10.05 -29.66
N THR A 205 13.99 -8.71 -29.72
CA THR A 205 15.30 -8.02 -29.67
C THR A 205 15.98 -8.16 -28.30
N LEU A 206 15.20 -8.47 -27.27
CA LEU A 206 15.66 -8.69 -25.90
C LEU A 206 16.06 -10.15 -25.63
N LEU A 207 15.90 -11.03 -26.62
CA LEU A 207 16.13 -12.48 -26.52
C LEU A 207 17.35 -12.92 -27.33
N ASN A 208 18.00 -14.01 -26.89
CA ASN A 208 19.05 -14.66 -27.68
C ASN A 208 18.44 -15.42 -28.89
N ALA A 209 19.28 -15.89 -29.81
CA ALA A 209 18.84 -16.58 -31.03
C ALA A 209 17.92 -17.79 -30.75
N LYS A 210 18.25 -18.62 -29.76
CA LYS A 210 17.45 -19.80 -29.39
C LYS A 210 16.08 -19.40 -28.85
N ASP A 211 16.04 -18.44 -27.93
CA ASP A 211 14.80 -18.01 -27.30
C ASP A 211 13.90 -17.24 -28.28
N ARG A 212 14.47 -16.52 -29.25
CA ARG A 212 13.71 -15.95 -30.39
C ARG A 212 13.01 -17.03 -31.21
N THR A 213 13.67 -18.17 -31.47
CA THR A 213 13.02 -19.29 -32.17
C THR A 213 11.89 -19.88 -31.33
N THR A 214 12.10 -20.08 -30.02
CA THR A 214 11.06 -20.56 -29.10
C THR A 214 9.85 -19.63 -29.06
N LEU A 215 10.08 -18.32 -29.02
CA LEU A 215 9.04 -17.29 -29.08
C LEU A 215 8.19 -17.43 -30.36
N LYS A 216 8.82 -17.50 -31.53
CA LYS A 216 8.12 -17.63 -32.82
C LYS A 216 7.32 -18.93 -32.91
N ASN A 217 7.88 -20.03 -32.41
CA ASN A 217 7.19 -21.32 -32.39
C ASN A 217 5.96 -21.29 -31.46
N ALA A 218 6.08 -20.70 -30.27
CA ALA A 218 4.97 -20.57 -29.32
C ALA A 218 3.84 -19.71 -29.90
N ALA A 219 4.18 -18.59 -30.54
CA ALA A 219 3.21 -17.73 -31.21
C ALA A 219 2.49 -18.46 -32.35
N LYS A 220 3.25 -19.18 -33.20
CA LYS A 220 2.70 -19.96 -34.30
C LYS A 220 1.79 -21.09 -33.81
N GLU A 221 2.22 -21.86 -32.81
CA GLU A 221 1.40 -22.93 -32.23
C GLU A 221 0.10 -22.38 -31.64
N PHE A 222 0.16 -21.21 -31.00
CA PHE A 222 -1.02 -20.55 -30.48
C PHE A 222 -1.95 -20.09 -31.61
N GLN A 223 -1.42 -19.48 -32.67
CA GLN A 223 -2.17 -19.07 -33.85
C GLN A 223 -2.81 -20.27 -34.57
N ASP A 224 -2.08 -21.37 -34.75
CA ASP A 224 -2.64 -22.57 -35.43
C ASP A 224 -3.81 -23.18 -34.63
N LYS A 225 -3.90 -22.94 -33.31
CA LYS A 225 -4.97 -23.42 -32.43
C LYS A 225 -6.17 -22.46 -32.30
N ASN A 226 -5.97 -21.17 -32.55
CA ASN A 226 -6.99 -20.15 -32.37
C ASN A 226 -7.27 -19.52 -33.74
N THR A 227 -8.51 -19.55 -34.22
CA THR A 227 -8.93 -19.08 -35.56
C THR A 227 -8.83 -17.55 -35.73
N GLY A 228 -7.68 -16.97 -35.38
CA GLY A 228 -7.39 -15.55 -35.51
C GLY A 228 -7.19 -15.16 -36.97
N ILE A 229 -7.58 -13.91 -37.28
CA ILE A 229 -7.56 -13.36 -38.63
C ILE A 229 -6.21 -12.67 -38.91
N GLU A 230 -5.42 -12.39 -37.87
CA GLU A 230 -4.14 -11.65 -37.94
C GLU A 230 -2.94 -12.48 -37.46
N GLU A 231 -1.77 -12.26 -38.08
CA GLU A 231 -0.49 -12.77 -37.59
C GLU A 231 -0.07 -12.06 -36.30
N TRP A 232 0.55 -12.79 -35.37
CA TRP A 232 1.06 -12.19 -34.15
C TRP A 232 2.24 -11.23 -34.44
N GLY A 233 2.12 -9.98 -33.98
CA GLY A 233 3.18 -8.98 -34.07
C GLY A 233 4.17 -9.04 -32.90
N GLU A 234 5.47 -8.93 -33.18
CA GLU A 234 6.56 -9.02 -32.17
C GLU A 234 6.56 -7.86 -31.14
N LEU A 235 5.81 -6.79 -31.40
CA LEU A 235 5.55 -5.68 -30.48
C LEU A 235 4.44 -5.98 -29.44
N SER A 236 3.70 -7.08 -29.63
CA SER A 236 2.55 -7.47 -28.80
C SER A 236 2.96 -8.55 -27.79
N GLY A 237 3.83 -8.18 -26.85
CA GLY A 237 4.32 -9.05 -25.78
C GLY A 237 5.07 -8.29 -24.69
N GLY A 238 5.19 -8.90 -23.52
CA GLY A 238 5.79 -8.26 -22.35
C GLY A 238 6.16 -9.23 -21.23
N VAL A 239 6.81 -8.69 -20.21
CA VAL A 239 7.12 -9.39 -18.97
C VAL A 239 5.99 -9.13 -17.98
N VAL A 240 5.52 -10.17 -17.32
CA VAL A 240 4.49 -10.08 -16.27
C VAL A 240 4.85 -10.96 -15.09
N ARG A 241 4.19 -10.72 -13.96
CA ARG A 241 4.39 -11.51 -12.74
C ARG A 241 3.50 -12.76 -12.72
N TYR A 242 4.08 -13.90 -12.35
CA TYR A 242 3.34 -15.15 -12.13
C TYR A 242 4.02 -16.04 -11.08
N GLN A 243 3.34 -16.25 -9.94
CA GLN A 243 3.70 -17.21 -8.89
C GLN A 243 5.20 -17.27 -8.53
N GLY A 244 5.75 -16.17 -8.02
CA GLY A 244 7.15 -16.16 -7.63
C GLY A 244 8.12 -15.84 -8.77
N ARG A 245 7.66 -15.76 -10.03
CA ARG A 245 8.51 -15.58 -11.21
C ARG A 245 8.07 -14.45 -12.12
N TRP A 246 9.03 -13.86 -12.82
CA TRP A 246 8.78 -13.01 -13.98
C TRP A 246 8.74 -13.90 -15.21
N ILE A 247 7.63 -13.85 -15.95
CA ILE A 247 7.42 -14.66 -17.15
C ILE A 247 7.17 -13.76 -18.36
N ILE A 248 7.50 -14.28 -19.54
CA ILE A 248 7.26 -13.60 -20.80
C ILE A 248 5.93 -14.11 -21.39
N LYS A 249 5.06 -13.17 -21.74
CA LYS A 249 3.78 -13.45 -22.41
C LYS A 249 3.67 -12.72 -23.74
N GLY A 250 3.07 -13.39 -24.72
CA GLY A 250 2.59 -12.77 -25.94
C GLY A 250 1.13 -12.36 -25.78
N HIS A 251 0.74 -11.29 -26.45
CA HIS A 251 -0.63 -10.79 -26.54
C HIS A 251 -1.12 -10.93 -27.99
N TYR A 252 -2.24 -11.61 -28.19
CA TYR A 252 -2.71 -12.08 -29.49
C TYR A 252 -4.15 -11.61 -29.76
N PRO A 253 -4.43 -10.95 -30.90
CA PRO A 253 -5.79 -10.61 -31.31
C PRO A 253 -6.52 -11.85 -31.82
N ILE A 254 -7.62 -12.23 -31.17
CA ILE A 254 -8.50 -13.31 -31.64
C ILE A 254 -9.50 -12.78 -32.70
N ASN A 255 -10.02 -11.57 -32.52
CA ASN A 255 -10.94 -10.90 -33.45
C ASN A 255 -10.93 -9.37 -33.23
N GLU A 256 -11.72 -8.62 -34.01
CA GLU A 256 -11.82 -7.14 -33.96
C GLU A 256 -12.11 -6.55 -32.56
N ARG A 257 -12.58 -7.37 -31.60
CA ARG A 257 -12.96 -6.91 -30.24
C ARG A 257 -12.41 -7.79 -29.12
N GLY A 258 -11.53 -8.74 -29.44
CA GLY A 258 -11.18 -9.84 -28.54
C GLY A 258 -9.70 -10.18 -28.60
N TYR A 259 -9.06 -10.16 -27.43
CA TYR A 259 -7.64 -10.43 -27.27
C TYR A 259 -7.42 -11.59 -26.28
N THR A 260 -6.25 -12.19 -26.35
CA THR A 260 -5.83 -13.26 -25.42
C THR A 260 -4.33 -13.22 -25.23
N GLN A 261 -3.83 -14.02 -24.31
CA GLN A 261 -2.40 -14.14 -24.05
C GLN A 261 -1.96 -15.59 -24.12
N PHE A 262 -0.68 -15.77 -24.44
CA PHE A 262 -0.03 -17.07 -24.41
C PHE A 262 1.31 -16.97 -23.69
N GLU A 263 1.64 -18.03 -22.96
CA GLU A 263 2.93 -18.13 -22.28
C GLU A 263 4.01 -18.55 -23.25
N ILE A 264 5.19 -17.94 -23.12
CA ILE A 264 6.36 -18.33 -23.89
C ILE A 264 7.27 -19.09 -22.93
N PRO A 265 7.59 -20.37 -23.21
CA PRO A 265 8.30 -21.25 -22.27
C PRO A 265 9.82 -20.95 -22.25
N ILE A 266 10.18 -19.71 -21.94
CA ILE A 266 11.54 -19.20 -21.84
C ILE A 266 11.75 -18.59 -20.45
N ALA A 267 12.96 -18.73 -19.92
CA ALA A 267 13.34 -18.00 -18.73
C ALA A 267 13.51 -16.52 -19.08
N THR A 268 13.03 -15.63 -18.20
CA THR A 268 13.21 -14.18 -18.40
C THR A 268 14.70 -13.83 -18.38
N PRO A 269 15.23 -13.17 -19.43
CA PRO A 269 16.66 -12.84 -19.50
C PRO A 269 17.13 -11.97 -18.33
N LYS A 270 18.39 -12.19 -17.91
CA LYS A 270 19.04 -11.38 -16.86
C LYS A 270 19.15 -9.89 -17.20
N SER A 271 19.12 -9.54 -18.48
CA SER A 271 19.07 -8.14 -18.95
C SER A 271 17.78 -7.43 -18.55
N LEU A 272 16.67 -8.17 -18.43
CA LEU A 272 15.38 -7.65 -17.99
C LEU A 272 15.23 -7.77 -16.47
N VAL A 273 15.54 -8.94 -15.92
CA VAL A 273 15.36 -9.27 -14.52
C VAL A 273 16.67 -9.83 -13.94
N PHE A 274 17.34 -9.05 -13.11
CA PHE A 274 18.62 -9.44 -12.52
C PHE A 274 18.49 -10.68 -11.62
N HIS A 275 17.44 -10.74 -10.80
CA HIS A 275 17.17 -11.83 -9.88
C HIS A 275 15.70 -12.25 -9.93
N ASP A 276 15.46 -13.49 -10.35
CA ASP A 276 14.13 -14.13 -10.40
C ASP A 276 14.12 -15.50 -9.67
N GLY A 277 15.17 -15.77 -8.90
CA GLY A 277 15.28 -17.00 -8.13
C GLY A 277 14.32 -16.98 -6.95
N LEU A 278 13.66 -18.11 -6.70
CA LEU A 278 12.85 -18.31 -5.50
C LEU A 278 13.48 -19.37 -4.60
N TYR A 279 13.65 -19.03 -3.33
CA TYR A 279 14.22 -19.90 -2.31
C TYR A 279 13.57 -19.65 -0.93
N PRO A 280 12.99 -20.66 -0.27
CA PRO A 280 12.78 -22.03 -0.73
C PRO A 280 11.89 -22.15 -1.97
N ASP A 281 11.74 -23.34 -2.52
CA ASP A 281 10.85 -23.56 -3.67
C ASP A 281 9.37 -23.26 -3.35
N TRP A 282 8.57 -23.08 -4.41
CA TRP A 282 7.16 -22.72 -4.30
C TRP A 282 6.34 -23.73 -3.49
N GLN A 283 6.64 -25.03 -3.60
CA GLN A 283 5.93 -26.08 -2.84
C GLN A 283 6.20 -25.96 -1.34
N THR A 284 7.44 -25.65 -0.96
CA THR A 284 7.84 -25.42 0.42
C THR A 284 7.16 -24.17 0.99
N ILE A 285 7.11 -23.08 0.20
CA ILE A 285 6.38 -21.86 0.57
C ILE A 285 4.89 -22.16 0.78
N LYS A 286 4.25 -22.88 -0.14
CA LYS A 286 2.82 -23.24 -0.02
C LYS A 286 2.49 -24.18 1.14
N LYS A 287 3.46 -24.96 1.63
CA LYS A 287 3.26 -25.75 2.87
C LYS A 287 3.17 -24.85 4.11
N GLN A 288 4.00 -23.81 4.16
CA GLN A 288 4.02 -22.87 5.29
C GLN A 288 2.92 -21.80 5.19
N VAL A 289 2.67 -21.30 3.98
CA VAL A 289 1.68 -20.26 3.66
C VAL A 289 0.75 -20.80 2.56
N PRO A 290 -0.28 -21.59 2.93
CA PRO A 290 -1.16 -22.27 1.96
C PRO A 290 -1.88 -21.35 0.98
N ASP A 291 -2.06 -20.09 1.32
CA ASP A 291 -2.72 -19.06 0.53
C ASP A 291 -1.77 -18.11 -0.21
N ALA A 292 -0.47 -18.43 -0.26
CA ALA A 292 0.50 -17.66 -1.06
C ALA A 292 0.07 -17.61 -2.53
N ILE A 293 0.09 -16.40 -3.09
CA ILE A 293 -0.18 -16.10 -4.51
C ILE A 293 1.06 -15.55 -5.22
N ASP A 294 2.00 -14.95 -4.47
CA ASP A 294 3.31 -14.55 -4.99
C ASP A 294 4.37 -14.59 -3.87
N ALA A 295 5.66 -14.64 -4.22
CA ALA A 295 6.75 -14.58 -3.28
C ALA A 295 8.08 -14.08 -3.89
N PHE A 296 8.94 -13.49 -3.06
CA PHE A 296 10.28 -13.05 -3.42
C PHE A 296 11.29 -13.55 -2.39
N SER A 297 12.46 -13.95 -2.86
CA SER A 297 13.55 -14.40 -1.99
C SER A 297 14.80 -13.60 -2.26
N SER A 298 15.49 -13.24 -1.18
CA SER A 298 16.81 -12.61 -1.24
C SER A 298 17.84 -13.53 -1.90
N GLN A 299 18.84 -12.91 -2.52
CA GLN A 299 20.00 -13.63 -3.06
C GLN A 299 20.85 -14.24 -1.95
N ALA A 300 21.00 -13.53 -0.82
CA ALA A 300 21.60 -14.04 0.42
C ALA A 300 20.83 -15.20 1.07
N LYS A 301 19.59 -15.48 0.64
CA LYS A 301 18.72 -16.55 1.16
C LYS A 301 18.41 -16.41 2.65
N ASP A 302 18.32 -15.18 3.14
CA ASP A 302 18.02 -14.81 4.54
C ASP A 302 16.63 -14.17 4.71
N LEU A 303 16.05 -13.67 3.64
CA LEU A 303 14.73 -13.04 3.59
C LEU A 303 13.82 -13.70 2.53
N LEU A 304 12.59 -14.03 2.94
CA LEU A 304 11.47 -14.45 2.08
C LEU A 304 10.29 -13.51 2.30
N VAL A 305 9.76 -12.92 1.24
CA VAL A 305 8.54 -12.09 1.28
C VAL A 305 7.43 -12.79 0.50
N VAL A 306 6.26 -12.96 1.08
CA VAL A 306 5.12 -13.70 0.52
C VAL A 306 3.88 -12.82 0.49
N LEU A 307 3.23 -12.72 -0.67
CA LEU A 307 1.92 -12.11 -0.81
C LEU A 307 0.85 -13.20 -0.81
N THR A 308 -0.23 -13.01 -0.05
CA THR A 308 -1.34 -13.96 0.02
C THR A 308 -2.61 -13.43 -0.62
N SER A 309 -3.52 -14.35 -0.99
CA SER A 309 -4.82 -13.99 -1.57
C SER A 309 -5.71 -13.15 -0.64
N GLY A 310 -5.46 -13.18 0.66
CA GLY A 310 -6.15 -12.35 1.67
C GLY A 310 -5.56 -10.95 1.81
N GLY A 311 -4.66 -10.52 0.92
CA GLY A 311 -4.03 -9.20 0.99
C GLY A 311 -2.97 -9.07 2.09
N HIS A 312 -2.39 -10.18 2.55
CA HIS A 312 -1.29 -10.14 3.51
C HIS A 312 0.06 -10.15 2.80
N LEU A 313 0.95 -9.24 3.18
CA LEU A 313 2.38 -9.28 2.84
C LEU A 313 3.15 -9.73 4.09
N LEU A 314 3.77 -10.90 3.99
CA LEU A 314 4.47 -11.57 5.08
C LEU A 314 5.95 -11.62 4.75
N ALA A 315 6.82 -11.10 5.60
CA ALA A 315 8.25 -11.32 5.47
C ALA A 315 8.73 -12.30 6.54
N PHE A 316 9.45 -13.33 6.14
CA PHE A 316 10.03 -14.36 6.99
C PHE A 316 11.55 -14.29 6.91
N THR A 317 12.21 -14.60 8.03
CA THR A 317 13.64 -14.89 8.01
C THR A 317 13.86 -16.33 7.57
N LEU A 318 14.97 -16.56 6.90
CA LEU A 318 15.40 -17.86 6.41
C LEU A 318 16.73 -18.24 7.08
N LEU A 319 16.80 -19.48 7.57
CA LEU A 319 18.04 -20.07 8.08
C LEU A 319 18.18 -21.48 7.51
N ASP A 320 19.23 -21.72 6.72
CA ASP A 320 19.49 -23.00 6.04
C ASP A 320 18.28 -23.55 5.26
N GLY A 321 17.54 -22.66 4.59
CA GLY A 321 16.34 -23.01 3.81
C GLY A 321 15.08 -23.27 4.63
N LYS A 322 15.14 -23.12 5.96
CA LYS A 322 13.95 -23.19 6.83
C LYS A 322 13.34 -21.81 6.99
N ILE A 323 12.02 -21.74 6.76
CA ILE A 323 11.21 -20.54 6.97
C ILE A 323 10.93 -20.39 8.46
N SER A 324 11.11 -19.19 9.01
CA SER A 324 10.73 -18.89 10.40
C SER A 324 9.26 -19.23 10.65
N GLN A 325 8.94 -19.73 11.85
CA GLN A 325 7.55 -20.14 12.16
C GLN A 325 6.57 -18.97 12.11
N LYS A 326 7.01 -17.79 12.52
CA LYS A 326 6.27 -16.53 12.45
C LYS A 326 6.96 -15.58 11.47
N PRO A 327 6.20 -14.75 10.75
CA PRO A 327 6.80 -13.68 9.96
C PRO A 327 7.52 -12.68 10.88
N ALA A 328 8.59 -12.08 10.41
CA ALA A 328 9.25 -10.95 11.04
C ALA A 328 8.55 -9.61 10.71
N LEU A 329 7.87 -9.54 9.56
CA LEU A 329 7.01 -8.40 9.17
C LEU A 329 5.66 -8.91 8.67
N HIS A 330 4.57 -8.31 9.15
CA HIS A 330 3.22 -8.60 8.69
C HIS A 330 2.47 -7.30 8.35
N ILE A 331 2.16 -7.15 7.07
CA ILE A 331 1.35 -6.05 6.54
C ILE A 331 0.02 -6.62 6.02
N LEU A 332 -1.10 -6.00 6.38
CA LEU A 332 -2.41 -6.30 5.80
C LEU A 332 -2.85 -5.12 4.92
N PHE A 333 -2.94 -5.34 3.62
CA PHE A 333 -3.49 -4.36 2.69
C PHE A 333 -5.00 -4.23 2.91
N LYS A 334 -5.48 -2.99 2.83
CA LYS A 334 -6.92 -2.68 2.91
C LYS A 334 -7.67 -3.16 1.68
N GLN A 335 -6.97 -3.28 0.56
CA GLN A 335 -7.52 -3.66 -0.75
C GLN A 335 -6.50 -4.52 -1.52
N PRO A 336 -6.91 -5.30 -2.54
CA PRO A 336 -6.00 -6.14 -3.32
C PRO A 336 -4.91 -5.33 -4.02
N VAL A 337 -3.67 -5.84 -4.01
CA VAL A 337 -2.53 -5.22 -4.69
C VAL A 337 -1.85 -6.20 -5.64
N THR A 338 -1.28 -5.68 -6.72
CA THR A 338 -0.45 -6.44 -7.65
C THR A 338 1.01 -5.99 -7.51
N LEU A 339 1.94 -6.96 -7.44
CA LEU A 339 3.37 -6.69 -7.41
C LEU A 339 3.90 -6.57 -8.84
N ILE A 340 4.49 -5.43 -9.18
CA ILE A 340 4.91 -5.10 -10.57
C ILE A 340 6.39 -4.71 -10.67
N MET A 341 7.09 -4.59 -9.54
CA MET A 341 8.53 -4.35 -9.50
C MET A 341 9.11 -5.00 -8.24
N ALA A 342 10.28 -5.62 -8.38
CA ALA A 342 11.09 -6.08 -7.26
C ALA A 342 12.57 -5.81 -7.55
N ARG A 343 13.25 -5.08 -6.66
CA ARG A 343 14.68 -4.77 -6.75
C ARG A 343 15.37 -5.11 -5.45
N TRP A 344 16.57 -5.68 -5.54
CA TRP A 344 17.36 -6.07 -4.38
C TRP A 344 18.53 -5.11 -4.17
N ALA A 345 18.82 -4.80 -2.91
CA ALA A 345 20.09 -4.23 -2.48
C ALA A 345 20.71 -5.15 -1.43
N GLU A 346 22.04 -5.25 -1.42
CA GLU A 346 22.78 -6.07 -0.45
C GLU A 346 23.92 -5.27 0.18
N GLY A 347 24.24 -5.58 1.43
CA GLY A 347 25.32 -4.93 2.18
C GLY A 347 25.18 -3.40 2.20
N GLN A 348 26.26 -2.67 1.91
CA GLN A 348 26.29 -1.20 1.97
C GLN A 348 25.22 -0.50 1.10
N TYR A 349 24.71 -1.15 0.05
CA TYR A 349 23.63 -0.58 -0.75
C TYR A 349 22.31 -0.47 0.04
N VAL A 350 22.11 -1.33 1.04
CA VAL A 350 20.93 -1.29 1.91
C VAL A 350 20.90 0.01 2.71
N SER A 351 22.01 0.37 3.37
CA SER A 351 22.11 1.64 4.12
C SER A 351 22.00 2.85 3.20
N ASN A 352 22.66 2.82 2.03
CA ASN A 352 22.64 3.93 1.09
C ASN A 352 21.23 4.19 0.53
N TRP A 353 20.54 3.14 0.07
CA TRP A 353 19.17 3.27 -0.43
C TRP A 353 18.20 3.68 0.69
N THR A 354 18.41 3.20 1.91
CA THR A 354 17.58 3.63 3.06
C THR A 354 17.67 5.14 3.25
N GLN A 355 18.88 5.71 3.24
CA GLN A 355 19.06 7.16 3.38
C GLN A 355 18.51 7.94 2.18
N GLU A 356 18.72 7.44 0.96
CA GLU A 356 18.25 8.11 -0.25
C GLU A 356 16.72 8.13 -0.32
N ILE A 357 16.07 6.96 -0.22
CA ILE A 357 14.60 6.82 -0.26
C ILE A 357 13.93 7.63 0.84
N GLN A 358 14.56 7.76 2.02
CA GLN A 358 14.05 8.61 3.09
C GLN A 358 13.79 10.06 2.63
N ASN A 359 14.56 10.56 1.65
CA ASN A 359 14.48 11.92 1.15
C ASN A 359 13.75 12.05 -0.20
N LEU A 360 13.36 10.94 -0.84
CA LEU A 360 12.69 10.93 -2.14
C LEU A 360 11.17 10.98 -2.01
N GLY A 361 10.53 11.90 -2.74
CA GLY A 361 9.08 11.94 -2.96
C GLY A 361 8.21 12.17 -1.71
N PRO A 362 6.90 12.42 -1.89
CA PRO A 362 6.00 12.58 -0.77
C PRO A 362 5.69 11.23 -0.12
N LYS A 363 5.55 11.24 1.21
CA LYS A 363 4.90 10.14 1.93
C LYS A 363 3.41 10.16 1.59
N PRO A 364 2.77 8.99 1.42
CA PRO A 364 1.33 8.97 1.18
C PRO A 364 0.57 9.54 2.37
N GLN A 365 -0.46 10.34 2.11
CA GLN A 365 -1.33 10.91 3.16
C GLN A 365 -2.19 9.85 3.86
N LYS A 366 -2.53 8.76 3.15
CA LYS A 366 -3.28 7.61 3.66
C LYS A 366 -2.50 6.33 3.38
N SER A 367 -2.31 5.48 4.38
CA SER A 367 -1.68 4.16 4.17
C SER A 367 -2.64 3.19 3.44
N TRP A 368 -2.08 2.37 2.55
CA TRP A 368 -2.77 1.25 1.89
C TRP A 368 -2.97 0.05 2.82
N PHE A 369 -2.42 0.10 4.02
CA PHE A 369 -2.33 -1.08 4.86
C PHE A 369 -2.38 -0.75 6.35
N THR A 370 -2.58 -1.79 7.14
CA THR A 370 -2.45 -1.77 8.59
C THR A 370 -1.23 -2.60 8.96
N HIS A 371 -0.33 -2.02 9.74
CA HIS A 371 0.74 -2.79 10.38
C HIS A 371 0.12 -3.72 11.41
N ILE A 372 0.38 -5.02 11.29
CA ILE A 372 -0.02 -6.00 12.27
C ILE A 372 1.18 -6.22 13.19
N GLU A 373 1.08 -5.73 14.42
CA GLU A 373 2.03 -6.10 15.48
C GLU A 373 1.81 -7.57 15.82
N ILE A 374 2.82 -8.41 15.55
CA ILE A 374 2.80 -9.83 15.91
C ILE A 374 3.03 -9.89 17.42
N PRO A 375 2.08 -10.37 18.22
CA PRO A 375 2.23 -10.38 19.67
C PRO A 375 3.41 -11.27 20.06
N THR A 376 4.40 -10.67 20.74
CA THR A 376 5.41 -11.45 21.47
C THR A 376 4.74 -12.12 22.66
N VAL A 377 5.15 -13.35 22.97
CA VAL A 377 4.49 -14.23 23.97
C VAL A 377 4.39 -13.61 25.37
N GLU A 378 5.10 -12.51 25.64
CA GLU A 378 5.24 -11.90 26.96
C GLU A 378 4.38 -10.64 27.21
N GLU A 379 3.67 -10.09 26.20
CA GLU A 379 2.76 -8.95 26.40
C GLU A 379 1.30 -9.33 26.13
N ALA A 380 0.37 -8.88 26.98
CA ALA A 380 -1.07 -9.04 26.78
C ALA A 380 -1.49 -8.45 25.41
N PRO A 381 -2.38 -9.11 24.66
CA PRO A 381 -2.73 -8.70 23.30
C PRO A 381 -3.33 -7.28 23.29
N LYS A 382 -2.60 -6.33 22.69
CA LYS A 382 -2.99 -4.91 22.56
C LYS A 382 -3.99 -4.66 21.42
N THR A 383 -4.20 -5.66 20.56
CA THR A 383 -5.01 -5.54 19.33
C THR A 383 -6.36 -6.24 19.51
N VAL A 384 -7.43 -5.48 19.34
CA VAL A 384 -8.82 -5.96 19.40
C VAL A 384 -9.37 -6.04 17.97
N GLY A 385 -10.03 -7.15 17.64
CA GLY A 385 -10.78 -7.32 16.40
C GLY A 385 -12.28 -7.33 16.63
N ILE A 386 -13.04 -6.98 15.59
CA ILE A 386 -14.51 -7.02 15.55
C ILE A 386 -14.96 -8.00 14.47
N VAL A 387 -15.90 -8.87 14.82
CA VAL A 387 -16.52 -9.79 13.85
C VAL A 387 -17.51 -9.02 12.95
N VAL A 388 -17.36 -9.11 11.63
CA VAL A 388 -18.10 -8.28 10.65
C VAL A 388 -18.91 -9.09 9.63
N THR A 389 -19.41 -10.26 10.03
CA THR A 389 -20.19 -11.11 9.12
C THR A 389 -21.53 -10.48 8.70
N GLN A 390 -22.04 -10.85 7.53
CA GLN A 390 -23.31 -10.32 7.00
C GLN A 390 -24.52 -11.08 7.56
N ASN A 391 -24.70 -12.35 7.16
CA ASN A 391 -25.91 -13.13 7.44
C ASN A 391 -25.66 -14.41 8.27
N THR A 392 -24.42 -14.68 8.68
CA THR A 392 -24.06 -15.91 9.39
C THR A 392 -23.09 -15.65 10.53
N ASN A 393 -23.05 -16.56 11.50
CA ASN A 393 -22.07 -16.49 12.58
C ASN A 393 -20.70 -16.97 12.09
N LEU A 394 -19.63 -16.35 12.58
CA LEU A 394 -18.26 -16.75 12.32
C LEU A 394 -17.94 -18.03 13.11
N ASN A 395 -17.47 -19.06 12.42
CA ASN A 395 -16.98 -20.28 13.08
C ASN A 395 -15.56 -20.05 13.62
N LEU A 396 -15.41 -20.11 14.94
CA LEU A 396 -14.13 -20.24 15.59
C LEU A 396 -13.72 -21.72 15.54
N ARG A 397 -12.50 -22.03 15.07
CA ARG A 397 -12.05 -23.40 14.83
C ARG A 397 -10.89 -23.81 15.73
N GLN A 398 -10.67 -25.13 15.84
CA GLN A 398 -9.59 -25.69 16.65
C GLN A 398 -8.20 -25.47 16.04
N GLY A 399 -8.10 -25.26 14.72
CA GLY A 399 -6.84 -25.05 14.01
C GLY A 399 -6.99 -24.16 12.78
N ILE A 400 -5.87 -23.93 12.10
CA ILE A 400 -5.82 -23.16 10.85
C ILE A 400 -6.42 -24.00 9.71
N GLY A 401 -7.36 -23.42 8.97
CA GLY A 401 -7.92 -24.03 7.75
C GLY A 401 -9.37 -24.47 7.90
N GLN A 402 -10.09 -24.45 6.77
CA GLN A 402 -11.52 -24.75 6.74
C GLN A 402 -11.87 -26.21 7.05
N HIS A 403 -10.90 -27.13 6.93
CA HIS A 403 -11.05 -28.55 7.23
C HIS A 403 -11.02 -28.86 8.74
N THR A 404 -10.63 -27.90 9.58
CA THR A 404 -10.53 -28.09 11.03
C THR A 404 -11.89 -27.94 11.71
N LYS A 405 -12.11 -28.64 12.84
CA LYS A 405 -13.40 -28.66 13.54
C LYS A 405 -13.78 -27.28 14.10
N PRO A 406 -15.01 -26.78 13.86
CA PRO A 406 -15.56 -25.63 14.59
C PRO A 406 -15.72 -25.93 16.08
N ILE A 407 -15.25 -25.02 16.92
CA ILE A 407 -15.32 -25.10 18.39
C ILE A 407 -16.27 -24.07 19.00
N ALA A 408 -16.60 -22.98 18.28
CA ALA A 408 -17.63 -22.01 18.66
C ALA A 408 -18.21 -21.27 17.45
N LYS A 409 -19.37 -20.65 17.63
CA LYS A 409 -19.99 -19.71 16.69
C LYS A 409 -20.02 -18.33 17.32
N VAL A 410 -19.46 -17.34 16.62
CA VAL A 410 -19.28 -15.98 17.11
C VAL A 410 -20.16 -15.04 16.29
N GLN A 411 -20.94 -14.20 16.98
CA GLN A 411 -21.89 -13.29 16.34
C GLN A 411 -21.21 -12.04 15.78
N LYS A 412 -21.82 -11.40 14.77
CA LYS A 412 -21.44 -10.07 14.28
C LYS A 412 -21.34 -9.08 15.46
N GLY A 413 -20.38 -8.17 15.40
CA GLY A 413 -20.14 -7.16 16.43
C GLY A 413 -19.34 -7.66 17.65
N THR A 414 -19.11 -8.97 17.78
CA THR A 414 -18.34 -9.52 18.91
C THR A 414 -16.89 -9.02 18.86
N LYS A 415 -16.42 -8.48 20.00
CA LYS A 415 -15.02 -8.15 20.23
C LYS A 415 -14.21 -9.42 20.50
N VAL A 416 -13.04 -9.50 19.89
CA VAL A 416 -12.09 -10.60 20.08
C VAL A 416 -10.69 -10.05 20.31
N LYS A 417 -9.93 -10.65 21.22
CA LYS A 417 -8.52 -10.32 21.43
C LYS A 417 -7.68 -11.08 20.42
N LEU A 418 -6.85 -10.37 19.67
CA LEU A 418 -5.96 -11.00 18.69
C LEU A 418 -4.72 -11.52 19.40
N LEU A 419 -4.56 -12.85 19.46
CA LEU A 419 -3.40 -13.50 20.08
C LEU A 419 -2.27 -13.79 19.08
N ASP A 420 -2.63 -14.07 17.82
CA ASP A 420 -1.64 -14.37 16.78
C ASP A 420 -2.25 -14.16 15.40
N VAL A 421 -1.38 -13.92 14.41
CA VAL A 421 -1.78 -13.78 13.01
C VAL A 421 -1.00 -14.75 12.14
N LEU A 422 -1.72 -15.63 11.46
CA LEU A 422 -1.17 -16.79 10.77
C LEU A 422 -1.79 -16.86 9.37
N GLY A 423 -1.27 -16.03 8.46
CA GLY A 423 -1.84 -15.84 7.12
C GLY A 423 -3.28 -15.34 7.20
N GLN A 424 -4.19 -16.01 6.49
CA GLN A 424 -5.64 -15.76 6.53
C GLN A 424 -6.36 -16.17 7.83
N TRP A 425 -5.63 -16.60 8.87
CA TRP A 425 -6.23 -17.05 10.13
C TRP A 425 -5.71 -16.24 11.31
N TYR A 426 -6.63 -15.73 12.10
CA TYR A 426 -6.36 -15.06 13.36
C TYR A 426 -6.57 -16.04 14.49
N LYS A 427 -5.55 -16.22 15.33
CA LYS A 427 -5.76 -16.85 16.63
C LYS A 427 -6.36 -15.78 17.53
N VAL A 428 -7.59 -16.01 17.97
CA VAL A 428 -8.34 -15.04 18.76
C VAL A 428 -8.79 -15.64 20.07
N GLN A 429 -8.96 -14.79 21.07
CA GLN A 429 -9.56 -15.12 22.36
C GLN A 429 -10.84 -14.32 22.55
N LEU A 430 -11.91 -15.03 22.91
CA LEU A 430 -13.19 -14.44 23.31
C LEU A 430 -13.12 -13.94 24.77
N ASP A 431 -14.05 -13.08 25.16
CA ASP A 431 -14.09 -12.55 26.53
C ASP A 431 -14.25 -13.62 27.62
N ASN A 432 -14.85 -14.77 27.30
CA ASN A 432 -14.96 -15.92 28.20
C ASN A 432 -13.65 -16.75 28.31
N GLY A 433 -12.56 -16.31 27.67
CA GLY A 433 -11.26 -16.97 27.68
C GLY A 433 -11.07 -18.04 26.59
N LEU A 434 -12.13 -18.45 25.90
CA LEU A 434 -12.04 -19.45 24.82
C LEU A 434 -11.15 -18.93 23.69
N THR A 435 -10.18 -19.75 23.31
CA THR A 435 -9.23 -19.43 22.24
C THR A 435 -9.44 -20.36 21.05
N GLY A 436 -9.37 -19.81 19.84
CA GLY A 436 -9.40 -20.59 18.60
C GLY A 436 -8.98 -19.77 17.39
N TYR A 437 -9.21 -20.32 16.21
CA TYR A 437 -8.79 -19.74 14.94
C TYR A 437 -9.99 -19.25 14.14
N ALA A 438 -9.95 -17.99 13.72
CA ALA A 438 -10.97 -17.30 12.94
C ALA A 438 -10.40 -16.86 11.58
N GLN A 439 -11.19 -16.89 10.51
CA GLN A 439 -10.76 -16.37 9.21
C GLN A 439 -10.66 -14.84 9.28
N SER A 440 -9.55 -14.28 8.80
CA SER A 440 -9.21 -12.85 8.90
C SER A 440 -10.21 -11.95 8.17
N ASP A 441 -10.79 -12.40 7.06
CA ASP A 441 -11.78 -11.63 6.28
C ASP A 441 -12.98 -11.17 7.11
N TYR A 442 -13.36 -11.97 8.11
CA TYR A 442 -14.50 -11.72 8.98
C TYR A 442 -14.15 -11.07 10.32
N VAL A 443 -12.88 -10.73 10.55
CA VAL A 443 -12.41 -10.07 11.77
C VAL A 443 -11.64 -8.81 11.39
N LYS A 444 -12.24 -7.63 11.57
CA LYS A 444 -11.59 -6.35 11.29
C LYS A 444 -10.92 -5.81 12.53
N LEU A 445 -9.63 -5.48 12.41
CA LEU A 445 -8.82 -5.00 13.53
C LEU A 445 -9.16 -3.54 13.82
N LEU A 446 -9.42 -3.24 15.09
CA LEU A 446 -9.57 -1.87 15.56
C LEU A 446 -8.22 -1.14 15.52
N PRO A 447 -8.24 0.20 15.40
CA PRO A 447 -7.03 1.00 15.57
C PRO A 447 -6.37 0.73 16.92
N LYS A 448 -5.04 0.85 16.96
CA LYS A 448 -4.26 0.68 18.19
C LYS A 448 -4.65 1.76 19.22
N LEU A 449 -4.82 1.35 20.47
CA LEU A 449 -4.96 2.25 21.61
C LEU A 449 -3.58 2.49 22.29
N PRO A 450 -3.27 3.72 22.74
CA PRO A 450 -4.07 4.92 22.50
C PRO A 450 -4.04 5.32 21.02
N TYR A 451 -5.18 5.70 20.46
CA TYR A 451 -5.25 6.28 19.13
C TYR A 451 -4.79 7.73 19.23
N VAL A 452 -3.71 8.08 18.52
CA VAL A 452 -3.02 9.37 18.66
C VAL A 452 -3.21 10.20 17.40
N LYS A 453 -3.73 11.42 17.56
CA LYS A 453 -3.84 12.40 16.48
C LYS A 453 -3.19 13.71 16.88
N SER A 454 -2.40 14.31 15.99
CA SER A 454 -1.96 15.71 16.17
C SER A 454 -3.16 16.64 16.11
N ALA A 455 -3.35 17.46 17.14
CA ALA A 455 -4.50 18.35 17.27
C ALA A 455 -4.18 19.55 18.19
N CYS A 456 -4.92 20.65 18.06
CA CYS A 456 -4.76 21.83 18.90
C CYS A 456 -5.92 21.98 19.90
N PRO A 457 -5.67 22.05 21.23
CA PRO A 457 -6.71 21.96 22.27
C PRO A 457 -7.53 23.21 22.58
N ILE A 458 -7.28 24.35 21.93
CA ILE A 458 -7.92 25.62 22.30
C ILE A 458 -8.69 26.20 21.11
N ASP A 459 -9.87 26.74 21.39
CA ASP A 459 -10.66 27.56 20.46
C ASP A 459 -9.73 28.58 19.77
N ASN A 460 -9.67 28.53 18.43
CA ASN A 460 -8.80 29.33 17.53
C ASN A 460 -7.32 28.90 17.37
N CYS A 461 -6.89 27.74 17.84
CA CYS A 461 -5.65 27.09 17.39
C CYS A 461 -4.35 27.95 17.47
N THR A 462 -4.13 28.67 18.57
CA THR A 462 -2.89 29.46 18.75
C THR A 462 -1.91 28.81 19.72
N TYR A 463 -0.92 28.11 19.17
CA TYR A 463 0.33 27.84 19.90
C TYR A 463 1.08 29.15 20.15
N GLY A 464 1.91 29.20 21.19
CA GLY A 464 2.48 30.45 21.65
C GLY A 464 2.66 30.51 23.16
N GLN A 465 2.70 31.73 23.70
CA GLN A 465 2.73 31.93 25.14
C GLN A 465 1.35 31.71 25.73
N TRP A 466 1.28 30.79 26.69
CA TRP A 466 0.06 30.46 27.44
C TRP A 466 0.27 30.76 28.92
N THR A 467 -0.78 31.25 29.56
CA THR A 467 -0.84 31.38 31.02
C THR A 467 -1.68 30.24 31.58
N LEU A 468 -1.09 29.39 32.42
CA LEU A 468 -1.79 28.28 33.06
C LEU A 468 -2.83 28.81 34.05
N SER A 469 -4.05 28.27 34.04
CA SER A 469 -5.10 28.67 34.97
C SER A 469 -4.98 27.96 36.33
N GLN A 470 -4.30 26.81 36.37
CA GLN A 470 -4.20 25.94 37.55
C GLN A 470 -2.84 25.25 37.65
N LEU A 471 -2.57 24.66 38.83
CA LEU A 471 -1.41 23.79 39.04
C LEU A 471 -1.47 22.63 38.04
N THR A 472 -0.40 22.42 37.28
CA THR A 472 -0.35 21.44 36.20
C THR A 472 0.92 20.61 36.28
N THR A 473 0.81 19.28 36.20
CA THR A 473 1.97 18.38 36.17
C THR A 473 2.62 18.38 34.79
N LEU A 474 3.95 18.46 34.76
CA LEU A 474 4.77 18.35 33.56
C LEU A 474 5.36 16.93 33.46
N TYR A 475 5.08 16.24 32.36
CA TYR A 475 5.52 14.86 32.11
C TYR A 475 6.63 14.82 31.05
N ALA A 476 7.53 13.82 31.14
CA ALA A 476 8.57 13.60 30.14
C ALA A 476 8.02 13.08 28.80
N THR A 477 6.99 12.24 28.87
CA THR A 477 6.28 11.69 27.71
C THR A 477 4.78 11.99 27.82
N PRO A 478 4.02 12.02 26.70
CA PRO A 478 2.58 12.28 26.72
C PRO A 478 1.80 11.04 27.18
N SER A 479 2.01 10.64 28.43
CA SER A 479 1.45 9.46 29.06
C SER A 479 1.38 9.66 30.57
N PHE A 480 0.29 9.22 31.19
CA PHE A 480 0.19 9.17 32.66
C PHE A 480 1.18 8.21 33.32
N LYS A 481 1.79 7.30 32.53
CA LYS A 481 2.89 6.44 32.99
C LYS A 481 4.27 7.08 32.79
N GLY A 482 4.34 8.26 32.15
CA GLY A 482 5.58 8.98 31.92
C GLY A 482 6.10 9.60 33.22
N ASP A 483 7.42 9.77 33.30
CA ASP A 483 8.05 10.38 34.46
C ASP A 483 7.55 11.81 34.66
N SER A 484 7.24 12.17 35.90
CA SER A 484 6.93 13.54 36.30
C SER A 484 8.23 14.35 36.35
N LEU A 485 8.33 15.37 35.51
CA LEU A 485 9.43 16.35 35.50
C LEU A 485 9.22 17.46 36.54
N GLY A 486 8.01 17.57 37.09
CA GLY A 486 7.66 18.51 38.15
C GLY A 486 6.26 19.11 37.99
N SER A 487 5.96 20.13 38.79
CA SER A 487 4.69 20.86 38.74
C SER A 487 4.90 22.31 38.33
N LEU A 488 3.99 22.80 37.49
CA LEU A 488 3.89 24.18 37.01
C LEU A 488 2.77 24.87 37.76
N LYS A 489 3.03 26.08 38.27
CA LYS A 489 2.10 26.80 39.14
C LYS A 489 0.95 27.42 38.32
N ALA A 490 -0.19 27.64 38.98
CA ALA A 490 -1.22 28.50 38.43
C ALA A 490 -0.65 29.90 38.12
N LYS A 491 -1.12 30.51 37.04
CA LYS A 491 -0.66 31.77 36.43
C LYS A 491 0.77 31.76 35.87
N GLN A 492 1.48 30.63 35.91
CA GLN A 492 2.78 30.51 35.29
C GLN A 492 2.63 30.57 33.76
N THR A 493 3.54 31.29 33.10
CA THR A 493 3.62 31.34 31.64
C THR A 493 4.45 30.19 31.10
N VAL A 494 3.96 29.55 30.05
CA VAL A 494 4.65 28.48 29.31
C VAL A 494 4.60 28.77 27.82
N GLN A 495 5.51 28.20 27.05
CA GLN A 495 5.47 28.26 25.60
C GLN A 495 4.87 26.95 25.07
N ALA A 496 3.62 26.98 24.62
CA ALA A 496 2.99 25.84 23.95
C ALA A 496 3.52 25.71 22.52
N VAL A 497 3.96 24.51 22.16
CA VAL A 497 4.64 24.23 20.89
C VAL A 497 3.72 23.49 19.92
N HIS A 498 3.21 22.32 20.34
CA HIS A 498 2.27 21.53 19.56
C HIS A 498 1.48 20.57 20.48
N GLY A 499 0.32 20.11 20.03
CA GLY A 499 -0.57 19.22 20.78
C GLY A 499 -0.90 17.92 20.05
N LYS A 500 -1.38 16.94 20.82
CA LYS A 500 -1.91 15.66 20.36
C LYS A 500 -3.09 15.23 21.22
N ILE A 501 -4.12 14.64 20.63
CA ILE A 501 -5.18 13.92 21.34
C ILE A 501 -4.78 12.46 21.42
N HIS A 502 -4.90 11.89 22.61
CA HIS A 502 -4.73 10.47 22.88
C HIS A 502 -6.08 9.88 23.28
N THR A 503 -6.70 9.10 22.40
CA THR A 503 -7.90 8.33 22.72
C THR A 503 -7.48 7.00 23.33
N SER A 504 -7.71 6.82 24.63
CA SER A 504 -7.33 5.62 25.40
C SER A 504 -8.43 4.57 25.46
N GLN A 505 -9.67 4.96 25.13
CA GLN A 505 -10.83 4.07 25.01
C GLN A 505 -11.76 4.63 23.93
N PHE A 506 -12.16 3.80 22.99
CA PHE A 506 -13.13 4.21 21.95
C PHE A 506 -14.53 4.39 22.53
N GLY A 507 -15.28 5.30 21.93
CA GLY A 507 -16.73 5.34 22.11
C GLY A 507 -17.34 4.21 21.30
N GLU A 508 -18.15 3.33 21.90
CA GLU A 508 -18.79 2.25 21.16
C GLU A 508 -20.23 2.60 20.85
N ILE A 509 -20.63 2.52 19.59
CA ILE A 509 -21.97 2.84 19.12
C ILE A 509 -22.60 1.60 18.51
N GLU A 510 -23.87 1.39 18.81
CA GLU A 510 -24.71 0.39 18.18
C GLU A 510 -25.81 1.06 17.35
N VAL A 511 -25.93 0.67 16.09
CA VAL A 511 -26.98 1.20 15.21
C VAL A 511 -28.33 0.61 15.62
N THR A 512 -29.30 1.46 15.89
CA THR A 512 -30.63 1.05 16.39
C THR A 512 -31.70 1.03 15.31
N GLN A 513 -31.52 1.81 14.24
CA GLN A 513 -32.44 1.86 13.11
C GLN A 513 -32.21 0.67 12.16
N SER A 514 -33.27 0.25 11.45
CA SER A 514 -33.22 -0.89 10.52
C SER A 514 -32.20 -0.68 9.41
N GLU A 515 -32.17 0.52 8.84
CA GLU A 515 -31.26 0.95 7.79
C GLU A 515 -31.04 2.46 7.91
N VAL A 516 -29.78 2.89 7.79
CA VAL A 516 -29.38 4.30 7.80
C VAL A 516 -28.50 4.54 6.60
N LYS A 517 -28.92 5.42 5.69
CA LYS A 517 -28.10 5.86 4.56
C LYS A 517 -27.49 7.21 4.87
N LEU A 518 -26.16 7.26 4.86
CA LEU A 518 -25.38 8.47 5.08
C LEU A 518 -24.73 8.80 3.73
N THR A 519 -25.21 9.86 3.09
CA THR A 519 -24.82 10.28 1.73
C THR A 519 -24.11 11.64 1.68
N ASP A 520 -23.91 12.29 2.82
CA ASP A 520 -23.30 13.62 2.91
C ASP A 520 -21.77 13.56 2.76
N ASP A 521 -21.15 14.69 2.38
CA ASP A 521 -19.69 14.87 2.29
C ASP A 521 -18.93 13.83 1.44
N ASN A 522 -19.52 13.41 0.29
CA ASN A 522 -18.96 12.40 -0.63
C ASN A 522 -18.75 11.01 0.01
N GLN A 523 -19.46 10.68 1.08
CA GLN A 523 -19.48 9.35 1.67
C GLN A 523 -20.78 8.65 1.31
N ASP A 524 -20.73 7.44 0.76
CA ASP A 524 -21.89 6.56 0.57
C ASP A 524 -21.76 5.39 1.55
N LEU A 525 -22.46 5.49 2.68
CA LEU A 525 -22.44 4.49 3.75
C LEU A 525 -23.86 4.08 4.12
N THR A 526 -24.14 2.78 4.00
CA THR A 526 -25.38 2.18 4.51
C THR A 526 -25.08 1.35 5.77
N LEU A 527 -25.65 1.77 6.89
CA LEU A 527 -25.58 1.06 8.17
C LEU A 527 -26.88 0.29 8.42
N HIS A 528 -26.77 -0.84 9.12
CA HIS A 528 -27.90 -1.68 9.46
C HIS A 528 -28.01 -1.87 10.98
N GLN A 529 -29.21 -2.20 11.45
CA GLN A 529 -29.44 -2.46 12.87
C GLN A 529 -28.45 -3.49 13.43
N GLY A 530 -27.88 -3.19 14.60
CA GLY A 530 -26.89 -4.02 15.28
C GLY A 530 -25.44 -3.82 14.82
N ASP A 531 -25.21 -2.97 13.82
CA ASP A 531 -23.85 -2.58 13.44
C ASP A 531 -23.11 -1.90 14.59
N ARG A 532 -21.83 -2.22 14.73
CA ARG A 532 -20.94 -1.68 15.77
C ARG A 532 -19.95 -0.70 15.16
N LEU A 533 -19.99 0.54 15.63
CA LEU A 533 -19.09 1.61 15.23
C LEU A 533 -18.25 2.05 16.43
N PHE A 534 -17.06 2.57 16.15
CA PHE A 534 -16.08 2.96 17.17
C PHE A 534 -15.66 4.41 16.95
N ASP A 535 -16.16 5.29 17.80
CA ASP A 535 -15.81 6.71 17.82
C ASP A 535 -14.40 6.90 18.37
N LEU A 536 -13.52 7.39 17.49
CA LEU A 536 -12.10 7.56 17.75
C LEU A 536 -11.77 8.97 18.26
N GLU A 537 -12.41 10.00 17.71
CA GLU A 537 -11.97 11.39 17.88
C GLU A 537 -13.09 12.38 17.51
N PRO A 538 -13.27 13.47 18.29
CA PRO A 538 -14.11 14.59 17.87
C PRO A 538 -13.31 15.53 16.96
N VAL A 539 -13.89 15.94 15.83
CA VAL A 539 -13.26 16.90 14.90
C VAL A 539 -13.88 18.29 14.93
N GLY A 540 -14.85 18.52 15.81
CA GLY A 540 -15.54 19.80 16.01
C GLY A 540 -16.92 19.84 15.36
N LEU A 541 -17.75 20.81 15.76
CA LEU A 541 -19.12 21.03 15.24
C LEU A 541 -20.02 19.77 15.28
N GLY A 542 -19.79 18.85 16.24
CA GLY A 542 -20.54 17.60 16.36
C GLY A 542 -20.12 16.50 15.37
N MET A 543 -19.04 16.70 14.62
CA MET A 543 -18.47 15.69 13.71
C MET A 543 -17.38 14.86 14.42
N HIS A 544 -17.32 13.59 14.09
CA HIS A 544 -16.44 12.60 14.70
C HIS A 544 -15.75 11.75 13.63
N VAL A 545 -14.51 11.34 13.89
CA VAL A 545 -13.86 10.25 13.14
C VAL A 545 -14.33 8.93 13.76
N VAL A 546 -15.01 8.14 12.96
CA VAL A 546 -15.61 6.88 13.38
C VAL A 546 -15.02 5.74 12.56
N TRP A 547 -14.59 4.69 13.24
CA TRP A 547 -14.19 3.45 12.59
C TRP A 547 -15.39 2.52 12.41
N TYR A 548 -15.54 1.97 11.21
CA TYR A 548 -16.54 0.94 10.90
C TYR A 548 -16.00 -0.01 9.83
N ASN A 549 -16.10 -1.32 10.11
CA ASN A 549 -15.74 -2.40 9.17
C ASN A 549 -14.35 -2.29 8.52
N GLY A 550 -13.36 -1.75 9.24
CA GLY A 550 -11.98 -1.60 8.76
C GLY A 550 -11.64 -0.23 8.18
N GLU A 551 -12.64 0.64 7.96
CA GLU A 551 -12.47 1.97 7.37
C GLU A 551 -12.81 3.08 8.36
N LEU A 552 -12.38 4.30 8.03
CA LEU A 552 -12.67 5.51 8.80
C LEU A 552 -13.67 6.39 8.06
N TYR A 553 -14.66 6.87 8.78
CA TYR A 553 -15.73 7.73 8.31
C TYR A 553 -15.78 9.01 9.14
N TYR A 554 -16.30 10.08 8.53
CA TYR A 554 -16.56 11.34 9.21
C TYR A 554 -18.05 11.48 9.39
N LEU A 555 -18.54 11.22 10.61
CA LEU A 555 -19.96 11.12 10.90
C LEU A 555 -20.37 12.17 11.93
N ASN A 556 -21.61 12.65 11.81
CA ASN A 556 -22.24 13.46 12.84
C ASN A 556 -22.56 12.62 14.08
N ASN A 557 -22.66 13.27 15.24
CA ASN A 557 -22.90 12.62 16.53
C ASN A 557 -24.36 12.24 16.79
N ALA A 558 -25.11 11.78 15.78
CA ALA A 558 -26.52 11.38 15.92
C ALA A 558 -26.74 10.04 16.66
N TRP A 559 -25.79 9.67 17.53
CA TRP A 559 -25.93 8.71 18.63
C TRP A 559 -25.88 9.36 20.02
N GLU A 560 -25.63 10.67 20.10
CA GLU A 560 -25.55 11.44 21.34
C GLU A 560 -26.86 12.22 21.61
N PRO A 561 -27.66 11.80 22.61
CA PRO A 561 -28.97 12.41 22.88
C PRO A 561 -28.93 13.88 23.30
N LYS A 562 -27.77 14.35 23.78
CA LYS A 562 -27.61 15.69 24.35
C LYS A 562 -27.26 16.75 23.31
N ILE A 563 -26.85 16.35 22.11
CA ILE A 563 -26.30 17.25 21.09
C ILE A 563 -27.05 17.13 19.76
N ALA A 564 -27.59 15.96 19.43
CA ALA A 564 -28.30 15.75 18.16
C ALA A 564 -29.62 16.54 18.10
N SER A 565 -29.78 17.38 17.06
CA SER A 565 -31.02 18.10 16.77
C SER A 565 -31.97 17.32 15.85
N GLY A 566 -31.93 15.98 15.88
CA GLY A 566 -32.67 15.09 14.98
C GLY A 566 -32.81 13.66 15.52
N ASP A 567 -33.37 12.77 14.70
CA ASP A 567 -33.61 11.38 15.08
C ASP A 567 -32.29 10.63 15.32
N LEU A 568 -32.16 10.03 16.49
CA LEU A 568 -31.01 9.20 16.83
C LEU A 568 -31.04 7.92 15.99
N TRP A 569 -29.96 7.67 15.26
CA TRP A 569 -29.79 6.44 14.49
C TRP A 569 -28.92 5.40 15.19
N GLY A 570 -28.16 5.84 16.21
CA GLY A 570 -27.33 4.98 17.02
C GLY A 570 -27.53 5.20 18.52
N LYS A 571 -27.03 4.25 19.30
CA LYS A 571 -27.00 4.28 20.77
C LYS A 571 -25.55 4.16 21.24
N LEU A 572 -25.12 5.09 22.09
CA LEU A 572 -23.82 5.00 22.77
C LEU A 572 -23.85 3.89 23.84
N ILE A 573 -22.85 3.01 23.78
CA ILE A 573 -22.69 1.83 24.63
C ILE A 573 -21.58 2.06 25.65
N THR A 574 -20.46 2.63 25.19
CA THR A 574 -19.39 3.10 26.06
C THR A 574 -18.96 4.49 25.64
N GLU A 575 -18.70 5.35 26.62
CA GLU A 575 -18.14 6.67 26.35
C GLU A 575 -16.67 6.56 25.93
N ARG A 576 -16.28 7.42 25.00
CA ARG A 576 -14.90 7.60 24.57
C ARG A 576 -14.10 8.27 25.69
N LYS A 577 -12.85 7.84 25.90
CA LYS A 577 -11.90 8.52 26.80
C LYS A 577 -10.76 9.10 26.00
N THR A 578 -10.59 10.42 26.09
CA THR A 578 -9.59 11.19 25.34
C THR A 578 -8.86 12.14 26.25
N ASP A 579 -7.54 12.21 26.09
CA ASP A 579 -6.68 13.15 26.79
C ASP A 579 -5.92 14.03 25.81
N TRP A 580 -5.96 15.34 26.02
CA TRP A 580 -5.25 16.33 25.24
C TRP A 580 -3.87 16.57 25.82
N TRP A 581 -2.84 16.19 25.09
CA TRP A 581 -1.44 16.38 25.47
C TRP A 581 -0.85 17.54 24.71
N VAL A 582 -0.25 18.50 25.41
CA VAL A 582 0.44 19.65 24.81
C VAL A 582 1.89 19.64 25.23
N LYS A 583 2.78 19.72 24.24
CA LYS A 583 4.19 19.94 24.49
C LYS A 583 4.39 21.41 24.82
N VAL A 584 5.00 21.66 25.98
CA VAL A 584 5.32 22.99 26.46
C VAL A 584 6.79 23.11 26.82
N ASP A 585 7.35 24.27 26.51
CA ASP A 585 8.64 24.71 27.02
C ASP A 585 8.43 25.66 28.19
N VAL A 586 9.29 25.54 29.19
CA VAL A 586 9.30 26.34 30.42
C VAL A 586 10.65 27.07 30.47
N PRO A 587 10.78 28.23 29.79
CA PRO A 587 12.08 28.89 29.60
C PRO A 587 12.80 29.21 30.91
N GLU A 588 12.08 29.63 31.95
CA GLU A 588 12.63 29.94 33.28
C GLU A 588 13.37 28.76 33.91
N LYS A 589 13.02 27.53 33.54
CA LYS A 589 13.62 26.31 34.09
C LYS A 589 14.50 25.58 33.07
N ASN A 590 14.59 26.06 31.83
CA ASN A 590 15.20 25.35 30.70
C ASN A 590 14.70 23.89 30.58
N LEU A 591 13.39 23.69 30.75
CA LEU A 591 12.74 22.38 30.73
C LEU A 591 11.66 22.33 29.65
N SER A 592 11.56 21.19 28.98
CA SER A 592 10.50 20.89 28.02
C SER A 592 9.80 19.60 28.44
N GLY A 593 8.48 19.58 28.32
CA GLY A 593 7.70 18.39 28.66
C GLY A 593 6.27 18.49 28.16
N TRP A 594 5.42 17.63 28.69
CA TRP A 594 4.03 17.47 28.28
C TRP A 594 3.08 17.78 29.42
N ILE A 595 2.03 18.54 29.13
CA ILE A 595 0.91 18.77 30.04
C ILE A 595 -0.35 18.13 29.46
N VAL A 596 -1.25 17.69 30.33
CA VAL A 596 -2.47 16.98 29.95
C VAL A 596 -3.71 17.81 30.26
N ASN A 597 -4.71 17.77 29.37
CA ASN A 597 -5.96 18.50 29.42
C ASN A 597 -5.78 19.95 29.92
N PRO A 598 -4.91 20.75 29.26
CA PRO A 598 -4.47 22.01 29.80
C PRO A 598 -5.61 23.02 29.89
N ASN A 599 -5.79 23.60 31.08
CA ASN A 599 -6.61 24.78 31.27
C ASN A 599 -5.68 25.99 31.24
N ALA A 600 -5.61 26.67 30.09
CA ALA A 600 -4.71 27.79 29.86
C ALA A 600 -5.32 28.81 28.87
N ALA A 601 -4.94 30.07 29.00
CA ALA A 601 -5.33 31.13 28.07
C ALA A 601 -4.14 31.56 27.21
N ALA A 602 -4.35 31.67 25.89
CA ALA A 602 -3.35 32.24 24.99
C ALA A 602 -3.18 33.74 25.26
N ILE A 603 -1.94 34.21 25.37
CA ILE A 603 -1.64 35.63 25.47
C ILE A 603 -1.75 36.22 24.06
N ASN A 604 -2.96 36.64 23.68
CA ASN A 604 -3.16 37.42 22.47
C ASN A 604 -2.47 38.78 22.67
N ARG A 605 -1.34 39.00 21.98
CA ARG A 605 -0.81 40.35 21.80
C ARG A 605 -1.78 41.12 20.91
N ARG A 606 -2.85 41.67 21.49
CA ARG A 606 -3.48 42.86 20.92
C ARG A 606 -2.49 43.99 21.17
N ASN A 607 -1.80 44.39 20.09
CA ASN A 607 -1.26 45.75 20.02
C ASN A 607 -2.43 46.71 19.87
#